data_AF-A0A202DVH1-F1
#
_entry.id   AF-A0A202DVH1-F1
#
_cell.length_a   1.000
_cell.length_b   1.000
_cell.length_c   1.000
_cell.angle_alpha   90.00
_cell.angle_beta   90.00
_cell.angle_gamma   90.00
#
_symmetry.space_group_name_H-M   'P 1'
#
loop_
_entity.id
_entity.type
_entity.pdbx_description
1 polymer ?
#
loop_
_entity_poly.entity_id
_entity_poly.type
_entity_poly.pdbx_seq_one_letter_code
_entity_poly.pdbx_strand_id
1 'polypeptide(L)'
;IEDGYSQYYRASRDRTARSSYYHFLKNEGYDPDEKNVFGRSYVSNLPFNHSKPKFLEKKSIEFLENHQHEPFMLYVNFLEPHSPYNGPFNDVHAPSSIILPENVNDSLDGDDPLRYRLLQAQHARPEREWQELLSKYYGLVTEVDICVGKILNKLSDLGLADNTIVVFTSDHGDMMGAHNMLAKTVMYEESVRVPFLIRYPDRIKHQIVTNRVSQIDIVPTLLDLLGYSIPEPLQGKSLTETAASLSGTAEPIFIEWNPNRLRPLASQVPDSMENVSAEERKKVYNASIRTVISPDGWKLNLCDHDRSQLFHLKKDPLELVNLFYDSRYGQDVRRLTELIYAWQNRTSDPLIL
;
A
#
# COMPACT_ATOMS: atom_id res chain seq x y z
N ILE A 1 -17.71 3.49 -4.75
CA ILE A 1 -17.75 2.04 -5.02
C ILE A 1 -18.18 1.39 -3.71
N GLU A 2 -19.04 0.36 -3.73
CA GLU A 2 -19.38 -0.36 -2.49
C GLU A 2 -18.11 -1.05 -1.96
N ASP A 3 -17.75 -0.73 -0.73
CA ASP A 3 -16.48 -1.11 -0.11
C ASP A 3 -16.68 -2.10 1.06
N GLY A 4 -17.93 -2.41 1.39
CA GLY A 4 -18.32 -3.30 2.50
C GLY A 4 -18.20 -2.64 3.88
N TYR A 5 -17.92 -1.33 3.95
CA TYR A 5 -17.69 -0.64 5.22
C TYR A 5 -18.93 0.03 5.82
N SER A 6 -20.12 -0.19 5.26
CA SER A 6 -21.38 0.41 5.74
C SER A 6 -21.69 0.10 7.22
N GLN A 7 -21.24 -1.05 7.72
CA GLN A 7 -21.33 -1.44 9.13
C GLN A 7 -20.49 -0.56 10.07
N TYR A 8 -19.47 0.13 9.56
CA TYR A 8 -18.58 1.03 10.30
C TYR A 8 -18.95 2.50 10.14
N TYR A 9 -19.96 2.81 9.34
CA TYR A 9 -20.45 4.16 9.20
C TYR A 9 -20.94 4.69 10.54
N ARG A 10 -20.59 5.96 10.83
CA ARG A 10 -21.16 6.72 11.94
C ARG A 10 -22.68 6.62 11.90
N ALA A 11 -23.34 6.62 13.05
CA ALA A 11 -24.79 6.46 13.14
C ALA A 11 -25.58 7.48 12.30
N SER A 12 -25.02 8.69 12.08
CA SER A 12 -25.61 9.74 11.26
C SER A 12 -25.53 9.52 9.74
N ARG A 13 -24.70 8.57 9.27
CA ARG A 13 -24.54 8.31 7.84
C ARG A 13 -25.52 7.24 7.40
N ASP A 14 -26.29 7.54 6.36
CA ASP A 14 -27.25 6.62 5.77
C ASP A 14 -26.55 5.34 5.27
N ARG A 15 -26.93 4.20 5.84
CA ARG A 15 -26.39 2.88 5.50
C ARG A 15 -27.07 2.26 4.27
N THR A 16 -28.15 2.87 3.81
CA THR A 16 -28.89 2.47 2.60
C THR A 16 -28.40 3.20 1.36
N ALA A 17 -27.63 4.28 1.53
CA ALA A 17 -26.98 4.98 0.44
C ALA A 17 -26.15 4.02 -0.41
N ARG A 18 -26.14 4.28 -1.72
CA ARG A 18 -25.37 3.52 -2.71
C ARG A 18 -24.46 4.46 -3.49
N SER A 19 -23.32 3.93 -3.88
CA SER A 19 -22.31 4.66 -4.63
C SER A 19 -22.75 4.95 -6.06
N SER A 20 -22.16 5.98 -6.66
CA SER A 20 -22.42 6.32 -8.07
C SER A 20 -22.13 5.17 -9.03
N TYR A 21 -21.18 4.29 -8.69
CA TYR A 21 -20.89 3.08 -9.47
C TYR A 21 -22.03 2.04 -9.39
N TYR A 22 -22.67 1.87 -8.24
CA TYR A 22 -23.86 1.03 -8.12
C TYR A 22 -24.98 1.53 -9.05
N HIS A 23 -25.25 2.84 -9.03
CA HIS A 23 -26.30 3.43 -9.88
C HIS A 23 -25.95 3.35 -11.36
N PHE A 24 -24.67 3.53 -11.71
CA PHE A 24 -24.18 3.31 -13.06
C PHE A 24 -24.47 1.87 -13.53
N LEU A 25 -24.10 0.84 -12.76
CA LEU A 25 -24.37 -0.54 -13.13
C LEU A 25 -25.87 -0.84 -13.25
N LYS A 26 -26.71 -0.30 -12.35
CA LYS A 26 -28.18 -0.41 -12.47
C LYS A 26 -28.69 0.21 -13.78
N ASN A 27 -28.17 1.35 -14.19
CA ASN A 27 -28.56 2.02 -15.44
C ASN A 27 -28.10 1.27 -16.69
N GLU A 28 -26.94 0.60 -16.63
CA GLU A 28 -26.46 -0.31 -17.67
C GLU A 28 -27.22 -1.66 -17.71
N GLY A 29 -28.23 -1.84 -16.86
CA GLY A 29 -29.10 -3.01 -16.86
C GLY A 29 -28.64 -4.19 -16.00
N TYR A 30 -27.63 -4.00 -15.14
CA TYR A 30 -27.19 -5.04 -14.21
C TYR A 30 -28.09 -5.13 -12.97
N ASP A 31 -28.14 -6.32 -12.39
CA ASP A 31 -28.81 -6.60 -11.11
C ASP A 31 -27.80 -7.01 -10.03
N PRO A 32 -27.95 -6.51 -8.80
CA PRO A 32 -27.13 -6.94 -7.67
C PRO A 32 -27.19 -8.45 -7.44
N ASP A 33 -26.04 -9.09 -7.23
CA ASP A 33 -25.90 -10.53 -6.97
C ASP A 33 -25.96 -10.88 -5.47
N GLU A 34 -25.75 -9.89 -4.60
CA GLU A 34 -25.93 -10.02 -3.15
C GLU A 34 -27.18 -9.23 -2.69
N LYS A 35 -27.46 -9.22 -1.37
CA LYS A 35 -28.61 -8.50 -0.77
C LYS A 35 -28.53 -6.99 -1.02
N ASN A 36 -28.99 -6.54 -2.19
CA ASN A 36 -29.04 -5.16 -2.66
C ASN A 36 -27.67 -4.45 -2.79
N VAL A 37 -26.61 -5.20 -3.09
CA VAL A 37 -25.27 -4.68 -3.43
C VAL A 37 -24.62 -5.56 -4.49
N PHE A 38 -23.77 -4.96 -5.34
CA PHE A 38 -22.94 -5.71 -6.27
C PHE A 38 -21.70 -6.24 -5.53
N GLY A 39 -21.59 -7.55 -5.44
CA GLY A 39 -20.49 -8.26 -4.80
C GLY A 39 -19.16 -8.00 -5.50
N ARG A 40 -18.06 -8.02 -4.73
CA ARG A 40 -16.72 -7.74 -5.27
C ARG A 40 -16.31 -8.71 -6.37
N SER A 41 -16.66 -9.99 -6.23
CA SER A 41 -16.40 -11.03 -7.23
C SER A 41 -17.27 -10.87 -8.47
N TYR A 42 -18.51 -10.40 -8.33
CA TYR A 42 -19.37 -10.15 -9.49
C TYR A 42 -18.83 -9.00 -10.33
N VAL A 43 -18.53 -7.86 -9.70
CA VAL A 43 -18.01 -6.69 -10.42
C VAL A 43 -16.64 -6.92 -11.06
N SER A 44 -15.80 -7.81 -10.50
CA SER A 44 -14.51 -8.16 -11.10
C SER A 44 -14.62 -9.00 -12.38
N ASN A 45 -15.81 -9.51 -12.71
CA ASN A 45 -16.07 -10.25 -13.94
C ASN A 45 -16.74 -9.40 -15.03
N LEU A 46 -17.00 -8.11 -14.76
CA LEU A 46 -17.62 -7.22 -15.73
C LEU A 46 -16.63 -6.86 -16.85
N PRO A 47 -17.12 -6.61 -18.08
CA PRO A 47 -16.27 -6.16 -19.17
C PRO A 47 -15.63 -4.79 -18.85
N PHE A 48 -14.50 -4.49 -19.47
CA PHE A 48 -13.74 -3.25 -19.24
C PHE A 48 -14.60 -1.98 -19.29
N ASN A 49 -15.56 -1.89 -20.22
CA ASN A 49 -16.40 -0.70 -20.33
C ASN A 49 -17.26 -0.39 -19.09
N HIS A 50 -17.48 -1.41 -18.24
CA HIS A 50 -18.28 -1.34 -17.02
C HIS A 50 -17.46 -1.61 -15.76
N SER A 51 -16.13 -1.74 -15.87
CA SER A 51 -15.26 -1.94 -14.72
C SER A 51 -15.13 -0.67 -13.86
N LYS A 52 -14.61 -0.81 -12.64
CA LYS A 52 -14.40 0.34 -11.74
C LYS A 52 -13.35 1.32 -12.27
N PRO A 53 -12.17 0.88 -12.77
CA PRO A 53 -11.21 1.82 -13.33
C PRO A 53 -11.80 2.63 -14.48
N LYS A 54 -12.55 1.98 -15.38
CA LYS A 54 -13.18 2.67 -16.50
C LYS A 54 -14.26 3.66 -16.08
N PHE A 55 -15.03 3.32 -15.05
CA PHE A 55 -16.00 4.24 -14.46
C PHE A 55 -15.31 5.47 -13.86
N LEU A 56 -14.24 5.27 -13.09
CA LEU A 56 -13.46 6.36 -12.49
C LEU A 56 -12.78 7.22 -13.55
N GLU A 57 -12.25 6.63 -14.62
CA GLU A 57 -11.71 7.34 -15.78
C GLU A 57 -12.76 8.29 -16.37
N LYS A 58 -13.95 7.78 -16.70
CA LYS A 58 -15.05 8.59 -17.27
C LYS A 58 -15.43 9.75 -16.35
N LYS A 59 -15.55 9.49 -15.04
CA LYS A 59 -15.90 10.52 -14.05
C LYS A 59 -14.80 11.55 -13.82
N SER A 60 -13.54 11.14 -13.93
CA SER A 60 -12.40 12.04 -13.85
C SER A 60 -12.36 12.96 -15.08
N ILE A 61 -12.59 12.43 -16.27
CA ILE A 61 -12.67 13.22 -17.51
C ILE A 61 -13.83 14.22 -17.45
N GLU A 62 -15.03 13.78 -17.05
CA GLU A 62 -16.20 14.65 -16.87
C GLU A 62 -15.92 15.78 -15.88
N PHE A 63 -15.24 15.47 -14.76
CA PHE A 63 -14.82 16.48 -13.80
C PHE A 63 -13.86 17.51 -14.44
N LEU A 64 -12.82 17.07 -15.14
CA LEU A 64 -11.86 17.97 -15.78
C LEU A 64 -12.53 18.88 -16.81
N GLU A 65 -13.46 18.36 -17.61
CA GLU A 65 -14.19 19.14 -18.62
C GLU A 65 -15.08 20.22 -17.99
N ASN A 66 -15.71 19.91 -16.85
CA ASN A 66 -16.59 20.84 -16.14
C ASN A 66 -15.81 21.91 -15.35
N HIS A 67 -14.60 21.61 -14.90
CA HIS A 67 -13.81 22.47 -14.01
C HIS A 67 -12.54 23.05 -14.67
N GLN A 68 -12.40 22.96 -16.00
CA GLN A 68 -11.22 23.42 -16.75
C GLN A 68 -10.91 24.93 -16.64
N HIS A 69 -11.84 25.74 -16.12
CA HIS A 69 -11.70 27.19 -15.99
C HIS A 69 -11.60 27.68 -14.55
N GLU A 70 -11.47 26.77 -13.58
CA GLU A 70 -11.32 27.11 -12.16
C GLU A 70 -10.29 26.20 -11.47
N PRO A 71 -9.72 26.64 -10.32
CA PRO A 71 -8.82 25.79 -9.55
C PRO A 71 -9.53 24.52 -9.08
N PHE A 72 -8.87 23.37 -9.21
CA PHE A 72 -9.43 22.09 -8.80
C PHE A 72 -8.46 21.24 -7.98
N MET A 73 -9.03 20.32 -7.21
CA MET A 73 -8.32 19.18 -6.64
C MET A 73 -9.11 17.92 -6.99
N LEU A 74 -8.49 17.02 -7.76
CA LEU A 74 -9.08 15.75 -8.15
C LEU A 74 -8.30 14.61 -7.50
N TYR A 75 -8.97 13.83 -6.66
CA TYR A 75 -8.42 12.62 -6.05
C TYR A 75 -9.08 11.38 -6.65
N VAL A 76 -8.33 10.63 -7.44
CA VAL A 76 -8.81 9.41 -8.11
C VAL A 76 -8.23 8.20 -7.39
N ASN A 77 -9.09 7.42 -6.74
CA ASN A 77 -8.69 6.24 -5.97
C ASN A 77 -9.18 4.96 -6.66
N PHE A 78 -8.27 4.29 -7.36
CA PHE A 78 -8.52 2.99 -7.95
C PHE A 78 -8.45 1.91 -6.87
N LEU A 79 -9.41 0.97 -6.90
CA LEU A 79 -9.38 -0.17 -5.99
C LEU A 79 -8.39 -1.23 -6.50
N GLU A 80 -8.34 -1.40 -7.82
CA GLU A 80 -7.42 -2.28 -8.51
C GLU A 80 -5.97 -1.84 -8.23
N PRO A 81 -5.03 -2.78 -8.00
CA PRO A 81 -5.14 -4.23 -8.24
C PRO A 81 -5.55 -5.06 -7.01
N HIS A 82 -6.27 -4.49 -6.04
CA HIS A 82 -6.74 -5.23 -4.86
C HIS A 82 -7.62 -6.44 -5.25
N SER A 83 -7.58 -7.50 -4.44
CA SER A 83 -8.41 -8.69 -4.61
C SER A 83 -9.92 -8.36 -4.72
N PRO A 84 -10.72 -9.12 -5.50
CA PRO A 84 -10.39 -10.36 -6.20
C PRO A 84 -9.44 -10.14 -7.39
N TYR A 85 -8.40 -10.98 -7.51
CA TYR A 85 -7.37 -10.86 -8.56
C TYR A 85 -7.91 -11.40 -9.88
N ASN A 86 -8.81 -10.65 -10.50
CA ASN A 86 -9.50 -10.98 -11.73
C ASN A 86 -10.00 -9.71 -12.40
N GLY A 87 -9.85 -9.62 -13.72
CA GLY A 87 -10.36 -8.49 -14.50
C GLY A 87 -10.37 -8.75 -16.00
N PRO A 88 -10.79 -7.75 -16.80
CA PRO A 88 -10.94 -7.87 -18.25
C PRO A 88 -9.61 -8.07 -19.00
N PHE A 89 -8.46 -7.85 -18.36
CA PHE A 89 -7.12 -7.97 -18.95
C PHE A 89 -6.32 -9.17 -18.41
N ASN A 90 -6.99 -10.19 -17.87
CA ASN A 90 -6.35 -11.39 -17.32
C ASN A 90 -5.36 -12.07 -18.29
N ASP A 91 -5.64 -12.02 -19.59
CA ASP A 91 -4.87 -12.77 -20.59
C ASP A 91 -3.76 -11.95 -21.27
N VAL A 92 -3.54 -10.69 -20.86
CA VAL A 92 -2.50 -9.82 -21.47
C VAL A 92 -1.09 -10.27 -21.09
N HIS A 93 -0.92 -10.79 -19.88
CA HIS A 93 0.36 -11.25 -19.36
C HIS A 93 0.31 -12.77 -19.24
N ALA A 94 1.03 -13.49 -20.11
CA ALA A 94 1.07 -14.94 -20.04
C ALA A 94 1.72 -15.40 -18.72
N PRO A 95 1.13 -16.35 -17.96
CA PRO A 95 1.74 -16.85 -16.73
C PRO A 95 3.19 -17.34 -16.93
N SER A 96 3.50 -17.96 -18.06
CA SER A 96 4.84 -18.46 -18.37
C SER A 96 5.90 -17.36 -18.59
N SER A 97 5.49 -16.10 -18.80
CA SER A 97 6.40 -14.95 -18.89
C SER A 97 6.55 -14.19 -17.57
N ILE A 98 5.81 -14.58 -16.52
CA ILE A 98 5.90 -13.94 -15.22
C ILE A 98 7.19 -14.35 -14.52
N ILE A 99 8.00 -13.35 -14.18
CA ILE A 99 9.16 -13.48 -13.32
C ILE A 99 8.67 -13.37 -11.88
N LEU A 100 8.91 -14.42 -11.09
CA LEU A 100 8.57 -14.42 -9.67
C LEU A 100 9.59 -13.58 -8.87
N PRO A 101 9.20 -13.02 -7.72
CA PRO A 101 10.15 -12.42 -6.79
C PRO A 101 11.28 -13.38 -6.43
N GLU A 102 12.51 -12.87 -6.31
CA GLU A 102 13.71 -13.70 -6.02
C GLU A 102 13.58 -14.44 -4.67
N ASN A 103 12.83 -13.87 -3.73
CA ASN A 103 12.52 -14.43 -2.41
C ASN A 103 11.21 -15.23 -2.37
N VAL A 104 10.69 -15.71 -3.51
CA VAL A 104 9.44 -16.51 -3.55
C VAL A 104 9.54 -17.84 -2.79
N ASN A 105 10.75 -18.41 -2.73
CA ASN A 105 11.04 -19.66 -2.04
C ASN A 105 11.67 -19.45 -0.65
N ASP A 106 11.59 -18.23 -0.11
CA ASP A 106 12.05 -17.98 1.26
C ASP A 106 11.32 -18.87 2.27
N SER A 107 12.02 -19.22 3.34
CA SER A 107 11.51 -20.08 4.41
C SER A 107 11.84 -19.48 5.76
N LEU A 108 10.81 -18.96 6.43
CA LEU A 108 10.94 -18.32 7.72
C LEU A 108 11.21 -19.35 8.83
N ASP A 109 12.03 -18.99 9.83
CA ASP A 109 12.47 -19.91 10.88
C ASP A 109 12.07 -19.46 12.32
N GLY A 110 12.66 -20.10 13.33
CA GLY A 110 12.32 -19.85 14.75
C GLY A 110 12.65 -18.44 15.26
N ASP A 111 13.53 -17.72 14.56
CA ASP A 111 13.89 -16.34 14.86
C ASP A 111 12.94 -15.33 14.18
N ASP A 112 12.12 -15.77 13.22
CA ASP A 112 11.11 -14.94 12.57
C ASP A 112 9.78 -14.83 13.36
N PRO A 113 9.02 -13.73 13.16
CA PRO A 113 7.71 -13.55 13.76
C PRO A 113 6.80 -14.75 13.50
N LEU A 114 6.22 -15.30 14.56
CA LEU A 114 5.29 -16.42 14.44
C LEU A 114 4.09 -16.00 13.57
N ARG A 115 3.62 -14.76 13.67
CA ARG A 115 2.56 -14.24 12.78
C ARG A 115 2.95 -14.36 11.30
N TYR A 116 4.21 -14.08 10.95
CA TYR A 116 4.66 -14.12 9.55
C TYR A 116 4.78 -15.57 9.08
N ARG A 117 5.28 -16.47 9.93
CA ARG A 117 5.28 -17.92 9.65
C ARG A 117 3.87 -18.48 9.43
N LEU A 118 2.89 -18.05 10.21
CA LEU A 118 1.48 -18.44 10.03
C LEU A 118 0.90 -17.92 8.71
N LEU A 119 1.20 -16.67 8.35
CA LEU A 119 0.81 -16.07 7.06
C LEU A 119 1.49 -16.80 5.88
N GLN A 120 2.78 -17.11 5.98
CA GLN A 120 3.50 -17.89 4.97
C GLN A 120 2.86 -19.27 4.81
N ALA A 121 2.63 -20.01 5.90
CA ALA A 121 1.97 -21.31 5.86
C ALA A 121 0.54 -21.27 5.27
N GLN A 122 -0.16 -20.14 5.42
CA GLN A 122 -1.49 -19.93 4.86
C GLN A 122 -1.46 -19.65 3.35
N HIS A 123 -0.49 -18.88 2.90
CA HIS A 123 -0.45 -18.32 1.55
C HIS A 123 0.41 -19.13 0.58
N ALA A 124 1.36 -19.89 1.13
CA ALA A 124 2.33 -20.67 0.38
C ALA A 124 1.66 -21.52 -0.68
N ARG A 125 2.21 -21.46 -1.88
CA ARG A 125 1.71 -22.17 -3.05
C ARG A 125 2.86 -22.47 -4.01
N PRO A 126 2.71 -23.43 -4.92
CA PRO A 126 3.70 -23.69 -5.96
C PRO A 126 3.94 -22.46 -6.84
N GLU A 127 5.17 -22.32 -7.35
CA GLU A 127 5.58 -21.23 -8.26
C GLU A 127 4.60 -21.00 -9.41
N ARG A 128 4.08 -22.08 -10.02
CA ARG A 128 3.09 -21.97 -11.09
C ARG A 128 1.83 -21.22 -10.67
N GLU A 129 1.33 -21.47 -9.47
CA GLU A 129 0.15 -20.76 -8.98
C GLU A 129 0.47 -19.28 -8.69
N TRP A 130 1.69 -18.98 -8.24
CA TRP A 130 2.14 -17.59 -8.12
C TRP A 130 2.18 -16.89 -9.48
N GLN A 131 2.70 -17.55 -10.52
CA GLN A 131 2.71 -17.01 -11.88
C GLN A 131 1.30 -16.73 -12.41
N GLU A 132 0.37 -17.66 -12.19
CA GLU A 132 -1.04 -17.49 -12.59
C GLU A 132 -1.71 -16.33 -11.83
N LEU A 133 -1.39 -16.16 -10.54
CA LEU A 133 -1.91 -15.06 -9.74
C LEU A 133 -1.34 -13.69 -10.15
N LEU A 134 -0.03 -13.60 -10.29
CA LEU A 134 0.69 -12.40 -10.71
C LEU A 134 0.31 -11.97 -12.13
N SER A 135 0.07 -12.92 -13.03
CA SER A 135 -0.46 -12.65 -14.37
C SER A 135 -1.77 -11.85 -14.31
N LYS A 136 -2.72 -12.27 -13.46
CA LYS A 136 -3.98 -11.53 -13.26
C LYS A 136 -3.77 -10.21 -12.54
N TYR A 137 -2.89 -10.16 -11.54
CA TYR A 137 -2.52 -8.94 -10.84
C TYR A 137 -1.97 -7.89 -11.81
N TYR A 138 -1.05 -8.27 -12.72
CA TYR A 138 -0.54 -7.39 -13.76
C TYR A 138 -1.60 -7.00 -14.79
N GLY A 139 -2.56 -7.87 -15.08
CA GLY A 139 -3.74 -7.51 -15.87
C GLY A 139 -4.53 -6.34 -15.26
N LEU A 140 -4.74 -6.37 -13.94
CA LEU A 140 -5.37 -5.26 -13.20
C LEU A 140 -4.50 -4.00 -13.20
N VAL A 141 -3.17 -4.12 -13.09
CA VAL A 141 -2.24 -2.98 -13.22
C VAL A 141 -2.34 -2.37 -14.63
N THR A 142 -2.37 -3.18 -15.68
CA THR A 142 -2.58 -2.71 -17.06
C THR A 142 -3.91 -1.98 -17.23
N GLU A 143 -4.97 -2.46 -16.59
CA GLU A 143 -6.27 -1.78 -16.61
C GLU A 143 -6.17 -0.36 -16.02
N VAL A 144 -5.52 -0.21 -14.85
CA VAL A 144 -5.30 1.08 -14.21
C VAL A 144 -4.42 1.98 -15.08
N ASP A 145 -3.33 1.45 -15.66
CA ASP A 145 -2.42 2.20 -16.53
C ASP A 145 -3.14 2.80 -17.74
N ILE A 146 -3.98 2.01 -18.42
CA ILE A 146 -4.80 2.48 -19.55
C ILE A 146 -5.71 3.64 -19.11
N CYS A 147 -6.40 3.50 -17.97
CA CYS A 147 -7.32 4.51 -17.47
C CYS A 147 -6.58 5.79 -17.02
N VAL A 148 -5.45 5.67 -16.34
CA VAL A 148 -4.59 6.81 -15.96
C VAL A 148 -4.10 7.53 -17.22
N GLY A 149 -3.63 6.80 -18.24
CA GLY A 149 -3.22 7.38 -19.51
C GLY A 149 -4.32 8.20 -20.18
N LYS A 150 -5.58 7.74 -20.12
CA LYS A 150 -6.73 8.51 -20.65
C LYS A 150 -7.00 9.80 -19.88
N ILE A 151 -6.86 9.79 -18.55
CA ILE A 151 -7.01 10.99 -17.72
C ILE A 151 -5.88 12.00 -18.02
N LEU A 152 -4.64 11.54 -18.13
CA LEU A 152 -3.49 12.39 -18.45
C LEU A 152 -3.57 12.98 -19.87
N ASN A 153 -4.04 12.21 -20.84
CA ASN A 153 -4.31 12.70 -22.18
C ASN A 153 -5.39 13.79 -22.15
N LYS A 154 -6.47 13.61 -21.39
CA LYS A 154 -7.51 14.65 -21.23
C LYS A 154 -6.96 15.94 -20.63
N LEU A 155 -6.08 15.88 -19.62
CA LEU A 155 -5.39 17.07 -19.11
C LEU A 155 -4.61 17.79 -20.22
N SER A 156 -3.99 17.04 -21.12
CA SER A 156 -3.22 17.59 -22.25
C SER A 156 -4.15 18.21 -23.30
N ASP A 157 -5.23 17.53 -23.66
CA ASP A 157 -6.24 17.99 -24.62
C ASP A 157 -6.91 19.31 -24.19
N LEU A 158 -7.13 19.49 -22.89
CA LEU A 158 -7.71 20.70 -22.29
C LEU A 158 -6.65 21.81 -22.07
N GLY A 159 -5.38 21.58 -22.40
CA GLY A 159 -4.30 22.54 -22.16
C GLY A 159 -3.97 22.74 -20.68
N LEU A 160 -4.37 21.81 -19.80
CA LEU A 160 -4.18 21.88 -18.34
C LEU A 160 -2.89 21.20 -17.87
N ALA A 161 -2.24 20.41 -18.73
CA ALA A 161 -1.12 19.54 -18.35
C ALA A 161 0.04 20.28 -17.68
N ASP A 162 0.39 21.50 -18.12
CA ASP A 162 1.54 22.22 -17.58
C ASP A 162 1.22 22.96 -16.26
N ASN A 163 -0.06 23.29 -16.04
CA ASN A 163 -0.55 23.94 -14.83
C ASN A 163 -1.25 22.97 -13.84
N THR A 164 -0.92 21.68 -13.91
CA THR A 164 -1.47 20.67 -12.99
C THR A 164 -0.33 19.92 -12.31
N ILE A 165 -0.36 19.88 -10.97
CA ILE A 165 0.49 18.98 -10.18
C ILE A 165 -0.15 17.59 -10.24
N VAL A 166 0.56 16.62 -10.81
CA VAL A 166 0.10 15.22 -10.87
C VAL A 166 0.93 14.39 -9.89
N VAL A 167 0.25 13.72 -8.96
CA VAL A 167 0.85 12.75 -8.04
C VAL A 167 0.28 11.37 -8.34
N PHE A 168 1.15 10.37 -8.49
CA PHE A 168 0.78 8.97 -8.57
C PHE A 168 1.50 8.20 -7.46
N THR A 169 0.74 7.48 -6.64
CA THR A 169 1.26 6.66 -5.55
C THR A 169 0.33 5.48 -5.29
N SER A 170 0.79 4.54 -4.48
CA SER A 170 -0.05 3.51 -3.85
C SER A 170 -0.14 3.78 -2.35
N ASP A 171 -1.17 3.23 -1.70
CA ASP A 171 -1.36 3.24 -0.24
C ASP A 171 -0.45 2.23 0.46
N HIS A 172 -0.28 1.04 -0.12
CA HIS A 172 0.64 -0.01 0.33
C HIS A 172 0.97 -0.97 -0.82
N GLY A 173 2.01 -1.79 -0.65
CA GLY A 173 2.32 -2.87 -1.60
C GLY A 173 1.52 -4.16 -1.35
N ASP A 174 1.88 -5.23 -2.03
CA ASP A 174 1.35 -6.58 -1.80
C ASP A 174 2.50 -7.57 -1.97
N MET A 175 2.61 -8.55 -1.07
CA MET A 175 3.68 -9.52 -1.09
C MET A 175 3.72 -10.30 -2.41
N MET A 176 2.54 -10.63 -2.99
CA MET A 176 2.45 -11.24 -4.33
C MET A 176 3.47 -12.35 -4.62
N GLY A 177 3.72 -13.21 -3.63
CA GLY A 177 4.67 -14.32 -3.70
C GLY A 177 6.00 -14.05 -3.03
N ALA A 178 6.42 -12.79 -2.81
CA ALA A 178 7.59 -12.48 -2.01
C ALA A 178 7.46 -13.07 -0.60
N HIS A 179 8.54 -13.65 -0.11
CA HIS A 179 8.56 -14.47 1.11
C HIS A 179 7.53 -15.61 1.12
N ASN A 180 7.11 -16.11 -0.05
CA ASN A 180 6.00 -17.05 -0.24
C ASN A 180 4.68 -16.60 0.42
N MET A 181 4.46 -15.28 0.51
CA MET A 181 3.30 -14.67 1.14
C MET A 181 2.42 -13.91 0.14
N LEU A 182 1.16 -13.73 0.51
CA LEU A 182 0.19 -12.88 -0.18
C LEU A 182 -0.27 -11.75 0.75
N ALA A 183 -0.85 -10.71 0.17
CA ALA A 183 -1.44 -9.58 0.86
C ALA A 183 -0.37 -8.66 1.48
N LYS A 184 -0.74 -7.96 2.54
CA LYS A 184 0.01 -6.87 3.15
C LYS A 184 -0.02 -7.09 4.66
N THR A 185 0.28 -6.07 5.45
CA THR A 185 0.27 -6.10 6.94
C THR A 185 1.51 -6.74 7.57
N VAL A 186 2.56 -6.89 6.76
CA VAL A 186 3.93 -7.22 7.17
C VAL A 186 4.84 -6.03 6.86
N MET A 187 6.03 -5.98 7.45
CA MET A 187 6.93 -4.83 7.32
C MET A 187 7.95 -4.96 6.21
N TYR A 188 7.96 -6.04 5.43
CA TYR A 188 8.85 -6.22 4.28
C TYR A 188 8.64 -5.13 3.22
N GLU A 189 9.70 -4.77 2.49
CA GLU A 189 9.72 -3.72 1.47
C GLU A 189 8.62 -3.92 0.42
N GLU A 190 8.29 -5.15 0.04
CA GLU A 190 7.21 -5.46 -0.91
C GLU A 190 5.83 -5.04 -0.40
N SER A 191 5.63 -4.94 0.92
CA SER A 191 4.38 -4.45 1.52
C SER A 191 4.40 -2.95 1.82
N VAL A 192 5.56 -2.35 2.12
CA VAL A 192 5.63 -0.97 2.66
C VAL A 192 6.26 0.06 1.71
N ARG A 193 7.04 -0.38 0.72
CA ARG A 193 7.67 0.50 -0.28
C ARG A 193 6.75 0.63 -1.48
N VAL A 194 6.21 1.83 -1.68
CA VAL A 194 5.26 2.13 -2.74
C VAL A 194 5.90 2.95 -3.87
N PRO A 195 5.36 2.89 -5.11
CA PRO A 195 5.70 3.87 -6.14
C PRO A 195 5.30 5.27 -5.69
N PHE A 196 6.13 6.27 -6.01
CA PHE A 196 5.81 7.68 -5.81
C PHE A 196 6.34 8.49 -6.99
N LEU A 197 5.44 9.06 -7.78
CA LEU A 197 5.74 9.94 -8.90
C LEU A 197 5.06 11.27 -8.67
N ILE A 198 5.80 12.36 -8.88
CA ILE A 198 5.26 13.72 -8.86
C ILE A 198 5.72 14.47 -10.10
N ARG A 199 4.78 15.10 -10.81
CA ARG A 199 5.05 15.91 -12.00
C ARG A 199 4.46 17.30 -11.79
N TYR A 200 5.31 18.32 -11.92
CA TYR A 200 4.90 19.71 -12.10
C TYR A 200 5.96 20.42 -12.95
N PRO A 201 5.77 20.55 -14.28
CA PRO A 201 6.84 20.92 -15.21
C PRO A 201 7.59 22.21 -14.87
N ASP A 202 6.90 23.23 -14.38
CA ASP A 202 7.49 24.54 -14.10
C ASP A 202 8.35 24.57 -12.83
N ARG A 203 8.19 23.60 -11.91
CA ARG A 203 8.84 23.59 -10.60
C ARG A 203 9.72 22.38 -10.35
N ILE A 204 9.42 21.25 -10.96
CA ILE A 204 10.09 19.97 -10.69
C ILE A 204 10.78 19.49 -11.96
N LYS A 205 12.11 19.34 -11.89
CA LYS A 205 12.90 18.78 -12.99
C LYS A 205 12.73 17.26 -13.03
N HIS A 206 12.82 16.69 -14.23
CA HIS A 206 12.85 15.25 -14.39
C HIS A 206 14.11 14.65 -13.75
N GLN A 207 13.93 13.74 -12.79
CA GLN A 207 15.01 13.03 -12.12
C GLN A 207 14.48 11.80 -11.35
N ILE A 208 15.39 10.92 -10.97
CA ILE A 208 15.13 9.81 -10.04
C ILE A 208 15.71 10.20 -8.68
N VAL A 209 14.85 10.23 -7.65
CA VAL A 209 15.27 10.44 -6.26
C VAL A 209 15.46 9.09 -5.61
N THR A 210 16.67 8.80 -5.12
CA THR A 210 16.99 7.54 -4.45
C THR A 210 16.87 7.61 -2.92
N ASN A 211 16.67 8.81 -2.38
CA ASN A 211 16.41 9.01 -0.96
C ASN A 211 15.06 8.38 -0.58
N ARG A 212 14.99 7.85 0.64
CA ARG A 212 13.73 7.36 1.19
C ARG A 212 12.86 8.56 1.54
N VAL A 213 11.57 8.44 1.24
CA VAL A 213 10.52 9.43 1.54
C VAL A 213 9.35 8.74 2.19
N SER A 214 8.51 9.48 2.90
CA SER A 214 7.30 8.95 3.53
C SER A 214 6.04 9.51 2.86
N GLN A 215 4.94 8.76 2.88
CA GLN A 215 3.66 9.25 2.37
C GLN A 215 3.15 10.48 3.14
N ILE A 216 3.55 10.67 4.40
CA ILE A 216 3.16 11.87 5.17
C ILE A 216 3.78 13.16 4.59
N ASP A 217 4.80 13.04 3.74
CA ASP A 217 5.48 14.16 3.08
C ASP A 217 4.66 14.71 1.90
N ILE A 218 3.65 13.98 1.41
CA ILE A 218 2.85 14.39 0.24
C ILE A 218 2.12 15.71 0.50
N VAL A 219 1.42 15.84 1.64
CA VAL A 219 0.63 17.05 1.93
C VAL A 219 1.51 18.29 2.10
N PRO A 220 2.58 18.28 2.91
CA PRO A 220 3.55 19.39 2.96
C PRO A 220 4.13 19.75 1.60
N THR A 221 4.46 18.75 0.76
CA THR A 221 4.99 18.98 -0.59
C THR A 221 3.99 19.70 -1.50
N LEU A 222 2.72 19.29 -1.47
CA LEU A 222 1.67 19.93 -2.27
C LEU A 222 1.43 21.38 -1.82
N LEU A 223 1.38 21.64 -0.51
CA LEU A 223 1.22 23.00 0.02
C LEU A 223 2.37 23.91 -0.42
N ASP A 224 3.60 23.43 -0.32
CA ASP A 224 4.79 24.18 -0.73
C ASP A 224 4.81 24.47 -2.24
N LEU A 225 4.52 23.46 -3.08
CA LEU A 225 4.41 23.66 -4.53
C LEU A 225 3.32 24.67 -4.94
N LEU A 226 2.25 24.76 -4.14
CA LEU A 226 1.18 25.73 -4.31
C LEU A 226 1.50 27.11 -3.68
N GLY A 227 2.63 27.26 -3.01
CA GLY A 227 3.07 28.51 -2.35
C GLY A 227 2.36 28.80 -1.03
N TYR A 228 1.76 27.80 -0.39
CA TYR A 228 1.15 27.93 0.94
C TYR A 228 2.16 27.59 2.04
N SER A 229 1.96 28.21 3.21
CA SER A 229 2.69 27.80 4.42
C SER A 229 2.26 26.40 4.86
N ILE A 230 3.22 25.63 5.37
CA ILE A 230 2.98 24.30 5.93
C ILE A 230 2.52 24.49 7.39
N PRO A 231 1.30 24.07 7.77
CA PRO A 231 0.83 24.24 9.13
C PRO A 231 1.43 23.18 10.08
N GLU A 232 1.76 23.60 11.30
CA GLU A 232 1.85 22.71 12.47
C GLU A 232 0.43 22.14 12.69
N PRO A 233 0.17 20.82 12.60
CA PRO A 233 0.97 19.74 13.19
C PRO A 233 1.46 18.68 12.18
N LEU A 234 1.62 19.04 10.90
CA LEU A 234 2.07 18.08 9.90
C LEU A 234 3.48 17.58 10.23
N GLN A 235 3.62 16.27 10.43
CA GLN A 235 4.90 15.65 10.80
C GLN A 235 5.81 15.40 9.59
N GLY A 236 5.23 15.33 8.40
CA GLY A 236 5.98 15.19 7.16
C GLY A 236 6.67 16.49 6.75
N LYS A 237 7.54 16.40 5.75
CA LYS A 237 8.30 17.54 5.22
C LYS A 237 8.07 17.69 3.74
N SER A 238 8.22 18.92 3.24
CA SER A 238 8.18 19.14 1.79
C SER A 238 9.35 18.44 1.11
N LEU A 239 9.07 17.74 0.02
CA LEU A 239 10.04 17.06 -0.82
C LEU A 239 10.59 17.95 -1.93
N THR A 240 10.21 19.22 -2.03
CA THR A 240 10.69 20.14 -3.07
C THR A 240 12.22 20.34 -2.99
N GLU A 241 12.78 20.47 -1.79
CA GLU A 241 14.23 20.54 -1.56
C GLU A 241 14.91 19.20 -1.85
N THR A 242 14.31 18.09 -1.47
CA THR A 242 14.79 16.73 -1.79
C THR A 242 14.79 16.48 -3.30
N ALA A 243 13.79 17.00 -4.01
CA ALA A 243 13.72 17.00 -5.46
C ALA A 243 14.73 17.99 -6.09
N ALA A 244 15.29 18.94 -5.33
CA ALA A 244 16.31 19.85 -5.81
C ALA A 244 17.75 19.38 -5.47
N SER A 245 17.92 18.55 -4.43
CA SER A 245 19.21 18.12 -3.90
C SER A 245 19.29 16.59 -3.75
N LEU A 246 20.21 15.97 -4.50
CA LEU A 246 20.55 14.53 -4.41
C LEU A 246 21.15 14.11 -3.05
N SER A 247 21.36 15.05 -2.13
CA SER A 247 22.20 14.89 -0.94
C SER A 247 21.48 15.22 0.38
N GLY A 248 20.17 15.44 0.34
CA GLY A 248 19.38 15.73 1.54
C GLY A 248 19.68 14.73 2.67
N THR A 249 19.83 15.25 3.90
CA THR A 249 20.04 14.45 5.09
C THR A 249 18.88 13.47 5.23
N ALA A 250 19.11 12.20 4.89
CA ALA A 250 18.08 11.19 5.05
C ALA A 250 17.72 11.14 6.54
N GLU A 251 16.47 11.41 6.88
CA GLU A 251 15.94 11.16 8.20
C GLU A 251 15.51 9.69 8.30
N PRO A 252 15.48 9.10 9.50
CA PRO A 252 14.88 7.80 9.68
C PRO A 252 13.40 7.81 9.25
N ILE A 253 12.99 6.81 8.48
CA ILE A 253 11.58 6.58 8.14
C ILE A 253 10.95 5.71 9.21
N PHE A 254 9.76 6.07 9.64
CA PHE A 254 8.99 5.30 10.62
C PHE A 254 7.74 4.72 9.98
N ILE A 255 7.46 3.46 10.30
CA ILE A 255 6.27 2.74 9.84
C ILE A 255 5.62 2.07 11.06
N GLU A 256 4.29 2.05 11.08
CA GLU A 256 3.53 1.51 12.20
C GLU A 256 2.57 0.42 11.73
N TRP A 257 2.46 -0.63 12.54
CA TRP A 257 1.33 -1.54 12.47
C TRP A 257 0.70 -1.65 13.85
N ASN A 258 -0.61 -1.44 13.88
CA ASN A 258 -1.42 -1.67 15.06
C ASN A 258 -2.56 -2.62 14.69
N PRO A 259 -2.75 -3.71 15.43
CA PRO A 259 -3.83 -4.64 15.18
C PRO A 259 -5.15 -3.97 15.54
N ASN A 260 -6.23 -4.37 14.87
CA ASN A 260 -7.57 -3.94 15.25
C ASN A 260 -7.99 -4.64 16.56
N ARG A 261 -7.64 -4.05 17.71
CA ARG A 261 -7.93 -4.60 19.04
C ARG A 261 -9.43 -4.64 19.39
N LEU A 262 -10.27 -3.91 18.64
CA LEU A 262 -11.73 -3.92 18.81
C LEU A 262 -12.40 -5.10 18.10
N ARG A 263 -11.72 -5.69 17.10
CA ARG A 263 -12.17 -6.88 16.37
C ARG A 263 -10.96 -7.72 16.01
N PRO A 264 -10.47 -8.57 16.93
CA PRO A 264 -9.35 -9.46 16.62
C PRO A 264 -9.71 -10.27 15.37
N LEU A 265 -8.74 -10.45 14.47
CA LEU A 265 -8.80 -11.30 13.27
C LEU A 265 -8.89 -12.80 13.65
N ALA A 266 -9.66 -13.13 14.70
CA ALA A 266 -9.80 -14.46 15.26
C ALA A 266 -10.45 -15.46 14.29
N SER A 267 -11.05 -15.00 13.19
CA SER A 267 -11.64 -15.84 12.15
C SER A 267 -10.71 -16.17 10.98
N GLN A 268 -9.46 -15.71 10.98
CA GLN A 268 -8.50 -15.95 9.88
C GLN A 268 -7.19 -16.57 10.34
N VAL A 269 -7.18 -17.20 11.52
CA VAL A 269 -6.01 -17.95 11.97
C VAL A 269 -6.17 -19.38 11.48
N PRO A 270 -5.56 -19.78 10.36
CA PRO A 270 -5.58 -21.17 9.95
C PRO A 270 -4.92 -22.03 11.02
N ASP A 271 -5.47 -23.23 11.22
CA ASP A 271 -4.87 -24.30 12.01
C ASP A 271 -3.69 -24.95 11.26
N SER A 272 -2.97 -24.16 10.45
CA SER A 272 -2.03 -24.64 9.42
C SER A 272 -0.69 -25.08 9.99
N MET A 273 -0.37 -24.72 11.23
CA MET A 273 0.87 -25.12 11.89
C MET A 273 0.56 -25.98 13.11
N GLU A 274 0.90 -27.27 13.03
CA GLU A 274 0.84 -28.18 14.16
C GLU A 274 1.63 -27.59 15.35
N ASN A 275 1.09 -27.70 16.56
CA ASN A 275 1.70 -27.26 17.83
C ASN A 275 1.70 -25.75 18.15
N VAL A 276 0.89 -24.92 17.48
CA VAL A 276 0.67 -23.53 17.91
C VAL A 276 -0.71 -23.41 18.57
N SER A 277 -0.77 -23.02 19.83
CA SER A 277 -2.05 -22.89 20.55
C SER A 277 -2.89 -21.71 20.06
N ALA A 278 -4.21 -21.78 20.24
CA ALA A 278 -5.11 -20.67 19.92
C ALA A 278 -4.77 -19.37 20.69
N GLU A 279 -4.24 -19.50 21.91
CA GLU A 279 -3.81 -18.38 22.74
C GLU A 279 -2.57 -17.69 22.16
N GLU A 280 -1.55 -18.46 21.74
CA GLU A 280 -0.36 -17.91 21.09
C GLU A 280 -0.71 -17.21 19.78
N ARG A 281 -1.61 -17.79 18.98
CA ARG A 281 -2.06 -17.17 17.73
C ARG A 281 -2.78 -15.85 18.00
N LYS A 282 -3.68 -15.84 18.98
CA LYS A 282 -4.35 -14.59 19.41
C LYS A 282 -3.33 -13.55 19.88
N LYS A 283 -2.30 -13.95 20.63
CA LYS A 283 -1.25 -13.04 21.11
C LYS A 283 -0.52 -12.37 19.94
N VAL A 284 -0.01 -13.13 18.98
CA VAL A 284 0.81 -12.57 17.89
C VAL A 284 0.01 -11.78 16.86
N TYR A 285 -1.25 -12.12 16.62
CA TYR A 285 -2.14 -11.30 15.78
C TYR A 285 -2.59 -10.00 16.45
N ASN A 286 -2.40 -9.88 17.76
CA ASN A 286 -2.58 -8.64 18.52
C ASN A 286 -1.25 -7.92 18.82
N ALA A 287 -0.15 -8.33 18.17
CA ALA A 287 1.11 -7.62 18.27
C ALA A 287 1.08 -6.31 17.48
N SER A 288 1.61 -5.25 18.08
CA SER A 288 1.92 -3.98 17.44
C SER A 288 3.39 -3.98 16.99
N ILE A 289 3.67 -3.31 15.89
CA ILE A 289 5.02 -3.17 15.34
C ILE A 289 5.33 -1.68 15.16
N ARG A 290 6.54 -1.28 15.55
CA ARG A 290 7.15 -0.02 15.12
C ARG A 290 8.40 -0.34 14.35
N THR A 291 8.47 0.20 13.15
CA THR A 291 9.60 0.01 12.26
C THR A 291 10.33 1.32 12.08
N VAL A 292 11.65 1.27 12.14
CA VAL A 292 12.52 2.36 11.73
C VAL A 292 13.43 1.89 10.60
N ILE A 293 13.52 2.68 9.53
CA ILE A 293 14.53 2.52 8.49
C ILE A 293 15.48 3.69 8.57
N SER A 294 16.71 3.39 8.97
CA SER A 294 17.78 4.36 9.14
C SER A 294 18.44 4.75 7.81
N PRO A 295 19.04 5.95 7.73
CA PRO A 295 19.75 6.45 6.55
C PRO A 295 20.89 5.56 6.05
N ASP A 296 21.60 4.92 6.98
CA ASP A 296 22.72 4.03 6.70
C ASP A 296 22.27 2.68 6.10
N GLY A 297 20.97 2.37 6.18
CA GLY A 297 20.33 1.25 5.50
C GLY A 297 19.88 0.12 6.43
N TRP A 298 19.94 0.32 7.75
CA TRP A 298 19.36 -0.63 8.69
C TRP A 298 17.85 -0.45 8.83
N LYS A 299 17.14 -1.56 8.94
CA LYS A 299 15.72 -1.62 9.22
C LYS A 299 15.49 -2.47 10.46
N LEU A 300 14.86 -1.89 11.47
CA LEU A 300 14.45 -2.60 12.69
C LEU A 300 12.92 -2.63 12.73
N ASN A 301 12.34 -3.82 12.85
CA ASN A 301 10.94 -4.06 13.15
C ASN A 301 10.85 -4.46 14.64
N LEU A 302 10.54 -3.49 15.51
CA LEU A 302 10.40 -3.72 16.94
C LEU A 302 8.95 -4.12 17.26
N CYS A 303 8.78 -5.31 17.83
CA CYS A 303 7.49 -5.94 18.08
C CYS A 303 7.30 -6.20 19.59
N ASP A 304 6.08 -6.02 20.09
CA ASP A 304 5.76 -6.19 21.53
C ASP A 304 5.46 -7.64 21.94
N HIS A 305 4.60 -8.33 21.19
CA HIS A 305 4.04 -9.64 21.55
C HIS A 305 4.51 -10.79 20.64
N ASP A 306 5.42 -10.52 19.71
CA ASP A 306 6.02 -11.48 18.78
C ASP A 306 7.52 -11.19 18.62
N ARG A 307 8.23 -11.96 17.79
CA ARG A 307 9.65 -11.73 17.48
C ARG A 307 9.85 -10.40 16.77
N SER A 308 10.93 -9.70 17.13
CA SER A 308 11.43 -8.54 16.38
C SER A 308 12.37 -8.98 15.25
N GLN A 309 12.55 -8.11 14.26
CA GLN A 309 13.44 -8.37 13.12
C GLN A 309 14.42 -7.21 12.88
N LEU A 310 15.64 -7.54 12.43
CA LEU A 310 16.65 -6.56 12.01
C LEU A 310 17.24 -6.97 10.66
N PHE A 311 17.27 -6.03 9.72
CA PHE A 311 17.84 -6.23 8.38
C PHE A 311 18.78 -5.09 8.00
N HIS A 312 19.77 -5.37 7.16
CA HIS A 312 20.60 -4.35 6.52
C HIS A 312 20.28 -4.29 5.03
N LEU A 313 19.37 -3.40 4.61
CA LEU A 313 18.76 -3.36 3.28
C LEU A 313 19.73 -3.20 2.09
N LYS A 314 20.95 -2.69 2.31
CA LYS A 314 21.97 -2.65 1.25
C LYS A 314 22.71 -3.99 1.05
N LYS A 315 22.77 -4.83 2.08
CA LYS A 315 23.47 -6.12 2.09
C LYS A 315 22.50 -7.28 1.89
N ASP A 316 21.29 -7.12 2.42
CA ASP A 316 20.17 -8.04 2.33
C ASP A 316 18.93 -7.26 1.88
N PRO A 317 18.83 -6.91 0.58
CA PRO A 317 17.73 -6.12 0.04
C PRO A 317 16.40 -6.89 -0.01
N LEU A 318 16.46 -8.22 0.11
CA LEU A 318 15.30 -9.13 0.11
C LEU A 318 14.87 -9.52 1.52
N GLU A 319 15.52 -8.98 2.56
CA GLU A 319 15.16 -9.17 3.98
C GLU A 319 15.06 -10.65 4.40
N LEU A 320 15.99 -11.48 3.91
CA LEU A 320 15.97 -12.94 4.10
C LEU A 320 16.55 -13.39 5.44
N VAL A 321 17.44 -12.60 6.07
CA VAL A 321 18.16 -13.03 7.27
C VAL A 321 17.87 -12.08 8.42
N ASN A 322 17.07 -12.55 9.38
CA ASN A 322 16.81 -11.81 10.60
C ASN A 322 18.07 -11.74 11.50
N LEU A 323 18.68 -10.56 11.61
CA LEU A 323 19.89 -10.33 12.40
C LEU A 323 19.62 -9.94 13.86
N PHE A 324 18.36 -9.85 14.29
CA PHE A 324 18.00 -9.28 15.60
C PHE A 324 18.59 -10.08 16.77
N TYR A 325 18.60 -11.42 16.65
CA TYR A 325 19.05 -12.32 17.72
C TYR A 325 20.56 -12.64 17.65
N ASP A 326 21.26 -12.08 16.68
CA ASP A 326 22.70 -12.19 16.59
C ASP A 326 23.39 -11.09 17.43
N SER A 327 24.04 -11.54 18.50
CA SER A 327 24.75 -10.69 19.47
C SER A 327 25.74 -9.69 18.85
N ARG A 328 26.26 -9.98 17.64
CA ARG A 328 27.18 -9.08 16.90
C ARG A 328 26.53 -7.74 16.55
N TYR A 329 25.21 -7.71 16.38
CA TYR A 329 24.45 -6.52 15.98
C TYR A 329 23.72 -5.85 17.15
N GLY A 330 23.99 -6.24 18.40
CA GLY A 330 23.30 -5.69 19.57
C GLY A 330 23.48 -4.17 19.76
N GLN A 331 24.54 -3.57 19.22
CA GLN A 331 24.72 -2.11 19.21
C GLN A 331 23.76 -1.43 18.23
N ASP A 332 23.58 -2.00 17.02
CA ASP A 332 22.64 -1.49 16.03
C ASP A 332 21.20 -1.61 16.51
N VAL A 333 20.82 -2.74 17.12
CA VAL A 333 19.50 -2.92 17.73
C VAL A 333 19.21 -1.81 18.75
N ARG A 334 20.12 -1.60 19.72
CA ARG A 334 19.93 -0.55 20.76
C ARG A 334 19.76 0.84 20.15
N ARG A 335 20.65 1.21 19.21
CA ARG A 335 20.59 2.51 18.53
C ARG A 335 19.26 2.73 17.81
N LEU A 336 18.78 1.72 17.06
CA LEU A 336 17.53 1.83 16.31
C LEU A 336 16.30 1.82 17.22
N THR A 337 16.32 1.05 18.31
CA THR A 337 15.30 1.09 19.36
C THR A 337 15.20 2.48 20.00
N GLU A 338 16.34 3.12 20.30
CA GLU A 338 16.36 4.50 20.82
C GLU A 338 15.75 5.51 19.83
N LEU A 339 15.95 5.32 18.52
CA LEU A 339 15.29 6.15 17.51
C LEU A 339 13.76 5.97 17.50
N ILE A 340 13.28 4.73 17.65
CA ILE A 340 11.85 4.46 17.78
C ILE A 340 11.29 5.18 19.02
N TYR A 341 11.91 5.02 20.19
CA TYR A 341 11.44 5.66 21.42
C TYR A 341 11.47 7.20 21.33
N ALA A 342 12.52 7.77 20.74
CA ALA A 342 12.59 9.21 20.50
C ALA A 342 11.46 9.70 19.58
N TRP A 343 11.17 8.94 18.51
CA TRP A 343 10.05 9.23 17.62
C TRP A 343 8.71 9.11 18.36
N GLN A 344 8.47 8.04 19.11
CA GLN A 344 7.24 7.84 19.89
C GLN A 344 6.98 8.98 20.89
N ASN A 345 8.03 9.41 21.61
CA ASN A 345 7.94 10.55 22.52
C ASN A 345 7.57 11.84 21.78
N ARG A 346 8.19 12.10 20.62
CA ARG A 346 7.91 13.29 19.80
C ARG A 346 6.50 13.27 19.23
N THR A 347 5.98 12.10 18.84
CA THR A 347 4.66 11.95 18.21
C THR A 347 3.54 11.69 19.21
N SER A 348 3.86 11.57 20.51
CA SER A 348 2.92 11.16 21.55
C SER A 348 2.24 9.82 21.24
N ASP A 349 2.97 8.88 20.63
CA ASP A 349 2.49 7.52 20.38
C ASP A 349 2.24 6.80 21.72
N PRO A 350 1.00 6.33 21.99
CA PRO A 350 0.66 5.72 23.27
C PRO A 350 1.20 4.29 23.45
N LEU A 351 1.82 3.69 22.43
CA LEU A 351 2.36 2.34 22.52
C LEU A 351 3.67 2.32 23.33
N ILE A 352 3.68 1.56 24.42
CA ILE A 352 4.90 1.28 25.19
C ILE A 352 5.44 -0.07 24.71
N LEU A 353 6.60 -0.05 24.04
CA LEU A 353 7.29 -1.23 23.50
C LEU A 353 8.36 -1.77 24.45
#